data_AF-A0A7C0U3M6-F1
#
_entry.id   AF-A0A7C0U3M6-F1
#
_cell.length_a   1.000
_cell.length_b   1.000
_cell.length_c   1.000
_cell.angle_alpha   90.00
_cell.angle_beta   90.00
_cell.angle_gamma   90.00
#
_symmetry.space_group_name_H-M   'P 1'
#
loop_
_entity.id
_entity.type
_entity.pdbx_description
1 polymer ?
#
loop_
_entity_poly.entity_id
_entity_poly.type
_entity_poly.pdbx_seq_one_letter_code
_entity_poly.pdbx_strand_id
1 'polypeptide(L)'
;MYKFKVFILGLILILACAHQTFVDRSYKILATSKVCYETIMESAADLYRQGKLNEEQKEKIIEVANHFYLSYLTAVNELETYVEAKENKDEVVECICKCLERLIDLKDVYKEYGLEVPEEVIRLIENLIEMARQINIIVHET
;
A
#
# COMPACT_ATOMS: atom_id res chain seq x y z
N MET A 1 34.38 -24.62 21.30
CA MET A 1 34.18 -23.18 21.04
C MET A 1 33.83 -22.83 19.58
N TYR A 2 34.19 -23.62 18.56
CA TYR A 2 33.80 -23.35 17.16
C TYR A 2 32.30 -23.55 16.87
N LYS A 3 31.65 -24.57 17.46
CA LYS A 3 30.22 -24.85 17.26
C LYS A 3 29.30 -23.69 17.69
N PHE A 4 29.68 -22.96 18.75
CA PHE A 4 28.94 -21.80 19.25
C PHE A 4 29.10 -20.57 18.33
N LYS A 5 30.30 -20.33 17.80
CA LYS A 5 30.56 -19.24 16.83
C LYS A 5 29.87 -19.47 15.49
N VAL A 6 29.81 -20.71 15.00
CA VAL A 6 29.09 -21.07 13.77
C VAL A 6 27.57 -20.88 13.93
N PHE A 7 27.03 -21.19 15.11
CA PHE A 7 25.61 -21.00 15.42
C PHE A 7 25.20 -19.52 15.45
N ILE A 8 26.02 -18.65 16.05
CA ILE A 8 25.80 -17.20 16.08
C ILE A 8 25.87 -16.60 14.66
N LEU A 9 26.83 -17.04 13.84
CA LEU A 9 26.96 -16.57 12.45
C LEU A 9 25.74 -16.94 11.60
N GLY A 10 25.17 -18.14 11.81
CA GLY A 10 23.96 -18.60 11.14
C GLY A 10 22.72 -17.77 11.48
N LEU A 11 22.54 -17.41 12.76
CA LEU A 11 21.43 -16.57 13.21
C LEU A 11 21.46 -15.16 12.61
N ILE A 12 22.64 -14.54 12.51
CA ILE A 12 22.80 -13.21 11.91
C ILE A 12 22.40 -13.21 10.44
N LEU A 13 22.75 -14.28 9.70
CA LEU A 13 22.41 -14.41 8.28
C LEU A 13 20.90 -14.52 8.04
N ILE A 14 20.20 -15.27 8.91
CA ILE A 14 18.74 -15.46 8.82
C ILE A 14 18.01 -14.14 9.12
N LEU A 15 18.46 -13.38 10.13
CA LEU A 15 17.87 -12.09 10.49
C LEU A 15 18.06 -11.04 9.39
N ALA A 16 19.24 -11.01 8.75
CA ALA A 16 19.50 -10.12 7.62
C ALA A 16 18.60 -10.45 6.41
N CYS A 17 18.40 -11.74 6.13
CA CYS A 17 17.51 -12.19 5.06
C CYS A 17 16.05 -11.81 5.32
N ALA A 18 15.58 -11.94 6.57
CA ALA A 18 14.23 -11.54 6.96
C ALA A 18 14.00 -10.02 6.85
N HIS A 19 14.99 -9.21 7.23
CA HIS A 19 14.94 -7.75 7.07
C HIS A 19 14.86 -7.34 5.60
N GLN A 20 15.74 -7.88 4.74
CA GLN A 20 15.71 -7.59 3.31
C GLN A 20 14.38 -7.98 2.66
N THR A 21 13.85 -9.16 3.02
CA THR A 21 12.55 -9.63 2.52
C THR A 21 11.40 -8.70 2.90
N PHE A 22 11.42 -8.13 4.12
CA PHE A 22 10.41 -7.18 4.55
C PHE A 22 10.50 -5.85 3.78
N VAL A 23 11.69 -5.30 3.63
CA VAL A 23 11.93 -4.02 2.92
C VAL A 23 11.48 -4.12 1.47
N ASP A 24 11.94 -5.14 0.74
CA ASP A 24 11.64 -5.31 -0.68
C ASP A 24 10.13 -5.47 -0.92
N ARG A 25 9.45 -6.20 -0.05
CA ARG A 25 7.99 -6.39 -0.13
C ARG A 25 7.22 -5.13 0.21
N SER A 26 7.66 -4.38 1.20
CA SER A 26 7.04 -3.10 1.59
C SER A 26 7.12 -2.08 0.45
N TYR A 27 8.28 -1.93 -0.18
CA TYR A 27 8.42 -1.08 -1.37
C TYR A 27 7.54 -1.54 -2.52
N LYS A 28 7.44 -2.86 -2.75
CA LYS A 28 6.57 -3.40 -3.79
C LYS A 28 5.09 -3.10 -3.52
N ILE A 29 4.64 -3.26 -2.28
CA ILE A 29 3.28 -2.90 -1.86
C ILE A 29 3.01 -1.42 -2.13
N LEU A 30 3.90 -0.53 -1.69
CA LEU A 30 3.73 0.92 -1.89
C LEU A 30 3.75 1.30 -3.37
N ALA A 31 4.66 0.75 -4.16
CA ALA A 31 4.74 0.99 -5.60
C ALA A 31 3.47 0.54 -6.33
N THR A 32 2.97 -0.66 -6.03
CA THR A 32 1.73 -1.18 -6.63
C THR A 32 0.50 -0.40 -6.16
N SER A 33 0.47 0.07 -4.90
CA SER A 33 -0.62 0.92 -4.38
C SER A 33 -0.69 2.24 -5.13
N LYS A 34 0.47 2.86 -5.41
CA LYS A 34 0.55 4.08 -6.22
C LYS A 34 -0.02 3.88 -7.61
N VAL A 35 0.33 2.77 -8.28
CA VAL A 35 -0.22 2.45 -9.62
C VAL A 35 -1.74 2.34 -9.56
N CYS A 36 -2.30 1.64 -8.56
CA CYS A 36 -3.75 1.53 -8.41
C CYS A 36 -4.42 2.90 -8.28
N TYR A 37 -3.86 3.77 -7.43
CA TYR A 37 -4.33 5.14 -7.27
C TYR A 37 -4.27 5.93 -8.58
N GLU A 38 -3.14 5.89 -9.30
CA GLU A 38 -2.98 6.62 -10.56
C GLU A 38 -4.02 6.16 -11.59
N THR A 39 -4.23 4.85 -11.73
CA THR A 39 -5.23 4.29 -12.64
C THR A 39 -6.67 4.69 -12.26
N ILE A 40 -7.01 4.70 -10.96
CA ILE A 40 -8.32 5.17 -10.50
C ILE A 40 -8.50 6.66 -10.84
N MET A 41 -7.49 7.49 -10.58
CA MET A 41 -7.58 8.94 -10.83
C MET A 41 -7.63 9.28 -12.31
N GLU A 42 -6.90 8.56 -13.16
CA GLU A 42 -6.99 8.69 -14.62
C GLU A 42 -8.37 8.31 -15.12
N SER A 43 -8.91 7.18 -14.65
CA SER A 43 -10.28 6.77 -14.93
C SER A 43 -11.29 7.85 -14.50
N ALA A 44 -11.09 8.48 -13.34
CA ALA A 44 -12.04 9.46 -12.79
C ALA A 44 -12.04 10.72 -13.64
N ALA A 45 -10.85 11.16 -14.04
CA ALA A 45 -10.69 12.30 -14.94
C ALA A 45 -11.38 12.05 -16.28
N ASP A 46 -11.27 10.85 -16.85
CA ASP A 46 -11.91 10.49 -18.11
C ASP A 46 -13.43 10.41 -18.00
N LEU A 47 -13.95 9.84 -16.91
CA LEU A 47 -15.39 9.77 -16.65
C LEU A 47 -15.99 11.17 -16.46
N TYR A 48 -15.28 12.06 -15.77
CA TYR A 48 -15.69 13.46 -15.65
C TYR A 48 -15.69 14.18 -17.01
N ARG A 49 -14.64 14.02 -17.84
CA ARG A 49 -14.60 14.57 -19.20
C ARG A 49 -15.73 14.06 -20.09
N GLN A 50 -16.18 12.83 -19.87
CA GLN A 50 -17.31 12.21 -20.57
C GLN A 50 -18.68 12.66 -20.03
N GLY A 51 -18.73 13.49 -18.97
CA GLY A 51 -19.98 13.90 -18.32
C GLY A 51 -20.66 12.79 -17.52
N LYS A 52 -19.94 11.69 -17.22
CA LYS A 52 -20.45 10.57 -16.41
C LYS A 52 -20.28 10.80 -14.90
N LEU A 53 -19.40 11.73 -14.53
CA LEU A 53 -19.28 12.25 -13.18
C LEU A 53 -19.75 13.70 -13.15
N ASN A 54 -20.56 14.05 -12.16
CA ASN A 54 -20.85 15.44 -11.85
C ASN A 54 -19.74 16.04 -10.95
N GLU A 55 -19.79 17.35 -10.70
CA GLU A 55 -18.76 18.05 -9.94
C GLU A 55 -18.68 17.56 -8.48
N GLU A 56 -19.83 17.30 -7.83
CA GLU A 56 -19.89 16.80 -6.46
C GLU A 56 -19.23 15.42 -6.32
N GLN A 57 -19.51 14.50 -7.24
CA GLN A 57 -18.92 13.16 -7.27
C GLN A 57 -17.40 13.22 -7.52
N LYS A 58 -16.98 14.09 -8.44
CA LYS A 58 -15.55 14.34 -8.70
C LYS A 58 -14.86 14.88 -7.45
N GLU A 59 -15.43 15.88 -6.79
CA GLU A 59 -14.88 16.46 -5.57
C GLU A 59 -14.74 15.40 -4.47
N LYS A 60 -15.74 14.52 -4.32
CA LYS A 60 -15.67 13.44 -3.33
C LYS A 60 -14.58 12.41 -3.62
N ILE A 61 -14.43 12.02 -4.89
CA ILE A 61 -13.34 11.13 -5.32
C ILE A 61 -11.98 11.78 -5.01
N ILE A 62 -11.82 13.08 -5.32
CA ILE A 62 -10.59 13.82 -5.03
C ILE A 62 -10.30 13.90 -3.53
N GLU A 63 -11.32 14.11 -2.70
CA GLU A 63 -11.18 14.14 -1.24
C GLU A 63 -10.59 12.81 -0.72
N VAL A 64 -11.18 11.67 -1.10
CA VAL A 64 -10.72 10.35 -0.67
C VAL A 64 -9.35 10.01 -1.26
N ALA A 65 -9.11 10.39 -2.52
CA ALA A 65 -7.82 10.24 -3.19
C ALA A 65 -6.70 10.99 -2.44
N ASN A 66 -6.97 12.19 -1.91
CA ASN A 66 -6.01 12.94 -1.10
C ASN A 66 -5.69 12.23 0.21
N HIS A 67 -6.67 11.59 0.86
CA HIS A 67 -6.43 10.79 2.07
C HIS A 67 -5.52 9.59 1.78
N PHE A 68 -5.72 8.92 0.65
CA PHE A 68 -4.78 7.90 0.19
C PHE A 68 -3.38 8.47 -0.01
N TYR A 69 -3.25 9.57 -0.75
CA TYR A 69 -1.95 10.13 -1.11
C TYR A 69 -1.13 10.54 0.13
N LEU A 70 -1.78 11.15 1.14
CA LEU A 70 -1.13 11.48 2.41
C LEU A 70 -0.67 10.23 3.17
N SER A 71 -1.50 9.18 3.19
CA SER A 71 -1.17 7.92 3.85
C SER A 71 -0.02 7.19 3.14
N TYR A 72 -0.01 7.23 1.80
CA TYR A 72 1.07 6.74 0.96
C TYR A 72 2.39 7.44 1.25
N LEU A 73 2.41 8.78 1.27
CA LEU A 73 3.63 9.55 1.55
C LEU A 73 4.18 9.25 2.95
N THR A 74 3.29 9.15 3.94
CA THR A 74 3.68 8.79 5.31
C THR A 74 4.31 7.40 5.34
N ALA A 75 3.69 6.41 4.71
CA ALA A 75 4.22 5.05 4.68
C ALA A 75 5.56 4.94 3.94
N VAL A 76 5.77 5.72 2.87
CA VAL A 76 7.08 5.81 2.19
C VAL A 76 8.13 6.38 3.13
N ASN A 77 7.84 7.49 3.79
CA ASN A 77 8.77 8.14 4.72
C ASN A 77 9.15 7.23 5.90
N GLU A 78 8.18 6.52 6.47
CA GLU A 78 8.45 5.57 7.55
C GLU A 78 9.29 4.39 7.08
N LEU A 79 9.04 3.86 5.87
CA LEU A 79 9.86 2.79 5.30
C LEU A 79 11.30 3.25 5.05
N GLU A 80 11.50 4.47 4.52
CA GLU A 80 12.82 5.07 4.33
C GLU A 80 13.55 5.22 5.67
N THR A 81 12.86 5.75 6.69
CA THR A 81 13.40 5.90 8.04
C THR A 81 13.78 4.55 8.65
N TYR A 82 12.94 3.53 8.49
CA TYR A 82 13.24 2.16 8.90
C TYR A 82 14.47 1.57 8.20
N VAL A 83 14.65 1.84 6.90
CA VAL A 83 15.81 1.37 6.13
C VAL A 83 17.10 2.07 6.58
N GLU A 84 17.06 3.38 6.80
CA GLU A 84 18.25 4.18 7.13
C GLU A 84 18.67 4.05 8.60
N ALA A 85 17.72 4.13 9.52
CA ALA A 85 17.97 4.18 10.96
C ALA A 85 17.62 2.88 11.70
N LYS A 86 17.08 1.85 11.00
CA LYS A 86 16.62 0.58 11.59
C LYS A 86 15.63 0.79 12.74
N GLU A 87 14.68 1.69 12.50
CA GLU A 87 13.66 2.07 13.47
C GLU A 87 12.52 1.04 13.59
N ASN A 88 11.37 1.48 14.09
CA ASN A 88 10.29 0.61 14.49
C ASN A 88 9.56 0.02 13.27
N LYS A 89 9.77 -1.27 13.02
CA LYS A 89 9.05 -2.02 11.98
C LYS A 89 7.52 -1.87 12.10
N ASP A 90 6.99 -1.77 13.32
CA ASP A 90 5.55 -1.75 13.55
C ASP A 90 4.91 -0.43 13.05
N GLU A 91 5.65 0.68 13.08
CA GLU A 91 5.19 1.96 12.54
C GLU A 91 5.09 1.92 11.01
N VAL A 92 6.04 1.27 10.35
CA VAL A 92 5.98 1.00 8.90
C VAL A 92 4.75 0.16 8.56
N VAL A 93 4.52 -0.91 9.33
CA VAL A 93 3.36 -1.80 9.16
C VAL A 93 2.06 -1.02 9.31
N GLU A 94 1.92 -0.21 10.37
CA GLU A 94 0.72 0.61 10.61
C GLU A 94 0.46 1.60 9.46
N CYS A 95 1.50 2.27 8.98
CA CYS A 95 1.36 3.23 7.88
C CYS A 95 0.99 2.54 6.56
N ILE A 96 1.54 1.36 6.28
CA ILE A 96 1.15 0.56 5.10
C ILE A 96 -0.29 0.07 5.24
N CYS A 97 -0.75 -0.37 6.41
CA CYS A 97 -2.15 -0.74 6.65
C CYS A 97 -3.07 0.43 6.28
N LYS A 98 -2.82 1.62 6.84
CA LYS A 98 -3.63 2.82 6.57
C LYS A 98 -3.62 3.17 5.08
N CYS A 99 -2.47 3.09 4.42
CA CYS A 99 -2.37 3.31 2.97
C CYS A 99 -3.30 2.38 2.17
N LEU A 100 -3.30 1.08 2.51
CA LEU A 100 -4.15 0.09 1.84
C LEU A 100 -5.64 0.28 2.16
N GLU A 101 -5.99 0.63 3.39
CA GLU A 101 -7.37 0.98 3.78
C GLU A 101 -7.88 2.17 2.96
N ARG A 102 -7.08 3.23 2.80
CA ARG A 102 -7.48 4.38 1.97
C ARG A 102 -7.60 4.08 0.49
N LEU A 103 -6.83 3.11 -0.02
CA LEU A 103 -7.00 2.66 -1.40
C LEU A 103 -8.31 1.88 -1.57
N ILE A 104 -8.70 1.11 -0.56
CA ILE A 104 -9.99 0.41 -0.52
C ILE A 104 -11.14 1.42 -0.45
N ASP A 105 -11.05 2.43 0.42
CA ASP A 105 -12.03 3.53 0.51
C ASP A 105 -12.24 4.19 -0.86
N LEU A 106 -11.14 4.49 -1.57
CA LEU A 106 -11.19 5.12 -2.90
C LEU A 106 -11.91 4.24 -3.93
N LYS A 107 -11.63 2.93 -3.92
CA LYS A 107 -12.32 1.93 -4.75
C LYS A 107 -13.81 1.84 -4.40
N ASP A 108 -14.18 1.95 -3.12
CA ASP A 108 -15.56 1.82 -2.68
C ASP A 108 -16.40 3.06 -3.01
N VAL A 109 -15.84 4.27 -2.92
CA VAL A 109 -16.51 5.50 -3.44
C VAL A 109 -16.80 5.39 -4.93
N TYR A 110 -15.88 4.79 -5.69
CA TYR A 110 -16.09 4.52 -7.10
C TYR A 110 -17.34 3.66 -7.35
N LYS A 111 -17.49 2.60 -6.56
CA LYS A 111 -18.65 1.70 -6.64
C LYS A 111 -19.94 2.37 -6.17
N GLU A 112 -19.86 3.22 -5.14
CA GLU A 112 -21.02 3.97 -4.64
C GLU A 112 -21.69 4.80 -5.73
N TYR A 113 -20.90 5.38 -6.63
CA TYR A 113 -21.39 6.14 -7.78
C TYR A 113 -21.77 5.28 -9.00
N GLY A 114 -21.82 3.95 -8.85
CA GLY A 114 -22.14 3.02 -9.92
C GLY A 114 -21.07 2.98 -11.02
N LEU A 115 -19.85 3.42 -10.73
CA LEU A 115 -18.74 3.36 -11.67
C LEU A 115 -18.07 2.00 -11.62
N GLU A 116 -17.71 1.48 -12.79
CA GLU A 116 -16.89 0.28 -12.90
C GLU A 116 -15.44 0.63 -12.58
N VAL A 117 -14.90 -0.01 -11.54
CA VAL A 117 -13.47 0.04 -11.24
C VAL A 117 -12.74 -0.75 -12.33
N PRO A 118 -11.64 -0.23 -12.91
CA PRO A 118 -10.87 -0.97 -13.91
C PRO A 118 -10.45 -2.37 -13.41
N GLU A 119 -10.61 -3.41 -14.23
CA GLU A 119 -10.31 -4.79 -13.85
C GLU A 119 -8.85 -4.98 -13.38
N GLU A 120 -7.93 -4.23 -13.98
CA GLU A 120 -6.53 -4.21 -13.58
C GLU A 120 -6.36 -3.76 -12.12
N VAL A 121 -7.08 -2.71 -11.71
CA VAL A 121 -7.04 -2.19 -10.33
C VAL A 121 -7.55 -3.24 -9.34
N ILE A 122 -8.65 -3.94 -9.68
CA ILE A 122 -9.19 -5.01 -8.82
C ILE A 122 -8.13 -6.09 -8.60
N ARG A 123 -7.49 -6.57 -9.67
CA ARG A 123 -6.42 -7.57 -9.60
C ARG A 123 -5.22 -7.08 -8.81
N LEU A 124 -4.82 -5.83 -8.97
CA LEU A 124 -3.69 -5.26 -8.23
C LEU A 124 -4.01 -5.15 -6.74
N ILE A 125 -5.24 -4.77 -6.36
CA ILE A 125 -5.69 -4.73 -4.95
C ILE A 125 -5.68 -6.13 -4.33
N GLU A 126 -6.15 -7.15 -5.03
CA GLU A 126 -6.07 -8.54 -4.56
C GLU A 126 -4.62 -8.98 -4.31
N ASN A 127 -3.71 -8.63 -5.24
CA ASN A 127 -2.28 -8.90 -5.08
C ASN A 127 -1.66 -8.13 -3.91
N LEU A 128 -2.08 -6.88 -3.68
CA LEU A 128 -1.62 -6.07 -2.54
C LEU A 128 -1.99 -6.72 -1.21
N ILE A 129 -3.24 -7.18 -1.08
CA ILE A 129 -3.74 -7.87 0.12
C ILE A 129 -2.93 -9.15 0.38
N GLU A 130 -2.64 -9.92 -0.66
CA GLU A 130 -1.83 -11.13 -0.54
C GLU A 130 -0.39 -10.81 -0.14
N MET A 131 0.26 -9.81 -0.76
CA MET A 131 1.60 -9.38 -0.38
C MET A 131 1.66 -8.90 1.07
N ALA A 132 0.65 -8.14 1.53
CA ALA A 132 0.52 -7.67 2.90
C ALA A 132 0.45 -8.83 3.90
N ARG A 133 -0.38 -9.84 3.63
CA ARG A 133 -0.48 -11.05 4.47
C ARG A 133 0.85 -11.77 4.63
N GLN A 134 1.64 -11.88 3.56
CA GLN A 134 2.92 -12.59 3.62
C GLN A 134 4.00 -11.89 4.47
N ILE A 135 3.78 -10.64 4.89
CA ILE A 135 4.65 -9.92 5.83
C ILE A 135 3.93 -9.54 7.14
N ASN A 136 2.82 -10.21 7.44
CA ASN A 136 1.98 -10.03 8.64
C ASN A 136 1.36 -8.63 8.78
N ILE A 137 1.06 -7.98 7.66
CA ILE A 137 0.27 -6.74 7.64
C ILE A 137 -1.21 -7.15 7.55
N ILE A 138 -2.02 -6.68 8.51
CA ILE A 138 -3.45 -6.96 8.59
C ILE A 138 -4.20 -5.73 8.06
N VAL A 139 -4.89 -5.90 6.94
CA VAL A 139 -5.79 -4.88 6.38
C VAL A 139 -7.20 -5.19 6.86
N HIS A 140 -7.85 -4.25 7.53
CA HIS A 140 -9.25 -4.40 7.89
C HIS A 140 -10.11 -4.04 6.68
N GLU A 141 -10.95 -4.98 6.23
CA GLU A 141 -12.06 -4.65 5.34
C GLU A 141 -13.08 -3.87 6.18
N THR A 142 -13.19 -2.57 5.93
CA THR A 142 -14.25 -1.71 6.50
C THR A 142 -15.57 -1.91 5.78
#